data_AF-A0A958TAF7-F1
#
_entry.id   AF-A0A958TAF7-F1
#
_cell.length_a   1.000
_cell.length_b   1.000
_cell.length_c   1.000
_cell.angle_alpha   90.00
_cell.angle_beta   90.00
_cell.angle_gamma   90.00
#
_symmetry.space_group_name_H-M   'P 1'
#
loop_
_entity.id
_entity.type
_entity.pdbx_description
1 polymer ?
#
loop_
_entity_poly.entity_id
_entity_poly.type
_entity_poly.pdbx_seq_one_letter_code
_entity_poly.pdbx_strand_id
1 'polypeptide(L)'
;MKQTKALYTFLVLSIFFSLSLFSQSAKQRELEERRLELRREIEQINNLLFKKKDEKKSQLSMMEDLNYKISVRKNLIKVTNQQANLLTREINANQNKITELREELEVLKENYAKMVVKAYKSKSEQSRVMFLLSSSNFKQAYKRLEYLKQYSRYQKQQGETIKAKTVELQETNKELLRQKEDKDKLIAENREAQKDLESELKQHETLIASINKNLSTYEAQIKEKERESRRIDKEIENIIKEAIAASNKAAGKATTAASPSGFALTAEAKELAANFTANKGKLPWPVEKGVVVLRYGTQPHPVVKSTTIENHGVRIATEDNAEVRSVFDGEVLQVQAIKGANLTVFVRHGNYVTVYKNLGKVYVKKGDKVHTKQAIGTVFTNPSNGETILYF
;
A
#
# COMPACT_ATOMS: atom_id res chain seq x y z
N MET A 1 46.67 -20.56 12.80
CA MET A 1 45.91 -20.24 11.56
C MET A 1 44.56 -20.94 11.40
N LYS A 2 44.29 -22.13 11.97
CA LYS A 2 42.96 -22.77 11.84
C LYS A 2 41.85 -22.15 12.72
N GLN A 3 42.18 -21.66 13.92
CA GLN A 3 41.18 -21.04 14.81
C GLN A 3 40.73 -19.64 14.37
N THR A 4 41.59 -18.87 13.71
CA THR A 4 41.24 -17.53 13.19
C THR A 4 40.31 -17.59 11.98
N LYS A 5 40.39 -18.68 11.18
CA LYS A 5 39.44 -18.93 10.07
C LYS A 5 38.04 -19.31 10.57
N ALA A 6 37.95 -20.11 11.64
CA ALA A 6 36.67 -20.49 12.26
C ALA A 6 35.94 -19.28 12.88
N LEU A 7 36.69 -18.35 13.49
CA LEU A 7 36.15 -17.12 14.05
C LEU A 7 35.58 -16.18 12.97
N TYR A 8 36.26 -16.06 11.82
CA TYR A 8 35.81 -15.25 10.68
C TYR A 8 34.57 -15.86 9.99
N THR A 9 34.51 -17.20 9.84
CA THR A 9 33.31 -17.85 9.30
C THR A 9 32.09 -17.69 10.21
N PHE A 10 32.28 -17.69 11.54
CA PHE A 10 31.20 -17.46 12.49
C PHE A 10 30.72 -15.99 12.47
N LEU A 11 31.63 -15.03 12.32
CA LEU A 11 31.31 -13.61 12.22
C LEU A 11 30.55 -13.28 10.91
N VAL A 12 30.93 -13.88 9.79
CA VAL A 12 30.25 -13.69 8.49
C VAL A 12 28.86 -14.35 8.50
N LEU A 13 28.70 -15.53 9.11
CA LEU A 13 27.39 -16.19 9.24
C LEU A 13 26.44 -15.40 10.16
N SER A 14 26.97 -14.77 11.22
CA SER A 14 26.20 -13.92 12.13
C SER A 14 25.70 -12.64 11.46
N ILE A 15 26.46 -12.05 10.54
CA ILE A 15 26.07 -10.84 9.79
C ILE A 15 24.94 -11.16 8.79
N PHE A 16 24.95 -12.35 8.18
CA PHE A 16 23.88 -12.79 7.28
C PHE A 16 22.56 -13.12 8.01
N PHE A 17 22.60 -13.53 9.29
CA PHE A 17 21.38 -13.83 10.07
C PHE A 17 20.67 -12.56 10.56
N SER A 18 21.41 -11.48 10.84
CA SER A 18 20.82 -10.20 11.28
C SER A 18 20.06 -9.45 10.18
N LEU A 19 20.36 -9.68 8.90
CA LEU A 19 19.69 -9.01 7.77
C LEU A 19 18.27 -9.58 7.50
N SER A 20 17.99 -10.81 7.94
CA SER A 20 16.68 -11.45 7.73
C SER A 20 15.58 -10.93 8.67
N LEU A 21 15.95 -10.49 9.89
CA LEU A 21 14.99 -10.03 10.89
C LEU A 21 14.38 -8.66 10.56
N PHE A 22 15.11 -7.77 9.88
CA PHE A 22 14.61 -6.46 9.48
C PHE A 22 13.66 -6.50 8.27
N SER A 23 13.78 -7.51 7.40
CA SER A 23 12.93 -7.66 6.21
C SER A 23 11.50 -8.08 6.55
N GLN A 24 11.35 -8.85 7.63
CA GLN A 24 10.08 -9.46 8.00
C GLN A 24 9.06 -8.46 8.56
N SER A 25 9.50 -7.52 9.41
CA SER A 25 8.63 -6.45 9.94
C SER A 25 8.21 -5.44 8.86
N ALA A 26 9.07 -5.18 7.88
CA ALA A 26 8.74 -4.33 6.74
C ALA A 26 7.61 -4.92 5.90
N LYS A 27 7.64 -6.25 5.65
CA LYS A 27 6.58 -6.91 4.88
C LYS A 27 5.24 -6.93 5.60
N GLN A 28 5.25 -7.15 6.91
CA GLN A 28 4.04 -7.10 7.73
C GLN A 28 3.37 -5.72 7.66
N ARG A 29 4.16 -4.66 7.78
CA ARG A 29 3.68 -3.27 7.68
C ARG A 29 3.11 -2.94 6.31
N GLU A 30 3.78 -3.36 5.23
CA GLU A 30 3.29 -3.17 3.85
C GLU A 30 1.92 -3.83 3.63
N LEU A 31 1.75 -5.06 4.10
CA LEU A 31 0.47 -5.78 3.99
C LEU A 31 -0.63 -5.11 4.82
N GLU A 32 -0.30 -4.59 6.00
CA GLU A 32 -1.24 -3.86 6.84
C GLU A 32 -1.68 -2.53 6.20
N GLU A 33 -0.74 -1.74 5.70
CA GLU A 33 -1.03 -0.49 4.98
C GLU A 33 -1.91 -0.75 3.77
N ARG A 34 -1.60 -1.80 2.99
CA ARG A 34 -2.40 -2.20 1.83
C ARG A 34 -3.80 -2.67 2.21
N ARG A 35 -3.94 -3.42 3.31
CA ARG A 35 -5.25 -3.86 3.83
C ARG A 35 -6.11 -2.65 4.23
N LEU A 36 -5.53 -1.68 4.92
CA LEU A 36 -6.22 -0.44 5.33
C LEU A 36 -6.63 0.41 4.13
N GLU A 37 -5.77 0.52 3.12
CA GLU A 37 -6.08 1.19 1.85
C GLU A 37 -7.29 0.55 1.17
N LEU A 38 -7.28 -0.78 0.99
CA LEU A 38 -8.38 -1.52 0.38
C LEU A 38 -9.69 -1.40 1.17
N ARG A 39 -9.63 -1.30 2.50
CA ARG A 39 -10.82 -1.04 3.33
C ARG A 39 -11.41 0.34 3.09
N ARG A 40 -10.56 1.37 3.11
CA ARG A 40 -10.98 2.75 2.80
C ARG A 40 -11.55 2.83 1.40
N GLU A 41 -10.95 2.11 0.44
CA GLU A 41 -11.45 2.03 -0.93
C GLU A 41 -12.86 1.39 -0.98
N ILE A 42 -13.10 0.29 -0.27
CA ILE A 42 -14.46 -0.30 -0.17
C ILE A 42 -15.46 0.66 0.49
N GLU A 43 -15.05 1.38 1.53
CA GLU A 43 -15.89 2.39 2.17
C GLU A 43 -16.24 3.52 1.21
N GLN A 44 -15.26 4.02 0.45
CA GLN A 44 -15.48 5.02 -0.60
C GLN A 44 -16.38 4.48 -1.70
N ILE A 45 -16.20 3.24 -2.15
CA ILE A 45 -17.09 2.59 -3.12
C ILE A 45 -18.53 2.56 -2.59
N ASN A 46 -18.74 2.15 -1.34
CA ASN A 46 -20.08 2.13 -0.74
C ASN A 46 -20.70 3.54 -0.68
N ASN A 47 -19.91 4.52 -0.26
CA ASN A 47 -20.37 5.90 -0.08
C ASN A 47 -20.61 6.65 -1.40
N LEU A 48 -19.77 6.42 -2.43
CA LEU A 48 -19.81 7.15 -3.70
C LEU A 48 -20.63 6.43 -4.77
N LEU A 49 -20.57 5.08 -4.82
CA LEU A 49 -21.21 4.30 -5.89
C LEU A 49 -22.53 3.66 -5.44
N PHE A 50 -22.71 3.36 -4.14
CA PHE A 50 -23.89 2.61 -3.66
C PHE A 50 -24.79 3.34 -2.67
N LYS A 51 -24.43 4.55 -2.20
CA LYS A 51 -25.22 5.31 -1.22
C LYS A 51 -26.58 5.79 -1.78
N LYS A 52 -26.66 5.95 -3.11
CA LYS A 52 -27.87 6.42 -3.82
C LYS A 52 -28.58 5.29 -4.57
N LYS A 53 -29.02 4.26 -3.84
CA LYS A 53 -29.72 3.10 -4.43
C LYS A 53 -31.04 3.45 -5.14
N ASP A 54 -31.62 4.61 -4.85
CA ASP A 54 -32.93 5.04 -5.36
C ASP A 54 -32.87 5.83 -6.68
N GLU A 55 -31.68 6.12 -7.20
CA GLU A 55 -31.51 6.77 -8.51
C GLU A 55 -31.59 5.73 -9.64
N LYS A 56 -32.08 6.14 -10.83
CA LYS A 56 -32.32 5.28 -12.01
C LYS A 56 -31.03 4.81 -12.69
N LYS A 57 -30.09 4.21 -11.94
CA LYS A 57 -28.88 3.61 -12.48
C LYS A 57 -29.25 2.50 -13.47
N SER A 58 -28.59 2.51 -14.64
CA SER A 58 -28.72 1.42 -15.60
C SER A 58 -28.18 0.12 -14.99
N GLN A 59 -28.80 -1.01 -15.31
CA GLN A 59 -28.32 -2.33 -14.87
C GLN A 59 -26.86 -2.57 -15.25
N LEU A 60 -26.41 -2.01 -16.39
CA LEU A 60 -25.03 -2.11 -16.84
C LEU A 60 -24.06 -1.36 -15.91
N SER A 61 -24.40 -0.13 -15.50
CA SER A 61 -23.59 0.67 -14.58
C SER A 61 -23.53 0.04 -13.19
N MET A 62 -24.67 -0.42 -12.67
CA MET A 62 -24.73 -1.16 -11.41
C MET A 62 -23.84 -2.41 -11.43
N MET A 63 -23.77 -3.10 -12.57
CA MET A 63 -22.91 -4.25 -12.75
C MET A 63 -21.42 -3.89 -12.77
N GLU A 64 -21.04 -2.80 -13.42
CA GLU A 64 -19.65 -2.29 -13.42
C GLU A 64 -19.18 -1.94 -12.01
N ASP A 65 -19.99 -1.18 -11.27
CA ASP A 65 -19.72 -0.80 -9.88
C ASP A 65 -19.58 -2.04 -8.98
N LEU A 66 -20.47 -3.03 -9.15
CA LEU A 66 -20.45 -4.28 -8.38
C LEU A 66 -19.22 -5.13 -8.70
N ASN A 67 -18.85 -5.25 -9.98
CA ASN A 67 -17.63 -5.95 -10.39
C ASN A 67 -16.37 -5.29 -9.82
N TYR A 68 -16.31 -3.96 -9.81
CA TYR A 68 -15.21 -3.23 -9.19
C TYR A 68 -15.12 -3.54 -7.70
N LYS A 69 -16.25 -3.44 -6.98
CA LYS A 69 -16.34 -3.75 -5.56
C LYS A 69 -15.88 -5.18 -5.24
N ILE A 70 -16.36 -6.16 -6.01
CA ILE A 70 -15.97 -7.58 -5.89
C ILE A 70 -14.46 -7.75 -6.08
N SER A 71 -13.86 -7.07 -7.06
CA SER A 71 -12.42 -7.12 -7.33
C SER A 71 -11.61 -6.59 -6.14
N VAL A 72 -11.97 -5.43 -5.61
CA VAL A 72 -11.32 -4.84 -4.43
C VAL A 72 -11.48 -5.74 -3.20
N ARG A 73 -12.67 -6.32 -2.99
CA ARG A 73 -12.94 -7.24 -1.88
C ARG A 73 -12.14 -8.55 -1.98
N LYS A 74 -12.02 -9.12 -3.19
CA LYS A 74 -11.13 -10.28 -3.45
C LYS A 74 -9.68 -9.96 -3.13
N ASN A 75 -9.21 -8.77 -3.50
CA ASN A 75 -7.86 -8.31 -3.15
C ASN A 75 -7.69 -8.14 -1.63
N LEU A 76 -8.69 -7.58 -0.93
CA LEU A 76 -8.67 -7.47 0.53
C LEU A 76 -8.54 -8.84 1.20
N ILE A 77 -9.33 -9.83 0.78
CA ILE A 77 -9.26 -11.21 1.27
C ILE A 77 -7.89 -11.81 0.99
N LYS A 78 -7.34 -11.61 -0.21
CA LYS A 78 -6.01 -12.10 -0.60
C LYS A 78 -4.91 -11.54 0.30
N VAL A 79 -4.89 -10.22 0.51
CA VAL A 79 -3.89 -9.55 1.38
C VAL A 79 -4.04 -9.98 2.84
N THR A 80 -5.28 -10.08 3.33
CA THR A 80 -5.58 -10.54 4.69
C THR A 80 -5.10 -11.99 4.91
N ASN A 81 -5.31 -12.88 3.94
CA ASN A 81 -4.77 -14.24 3.97
C ASN A 81 -3.24 -14.26 3.97
N GLN A 82 -2.58 -13.40 3.18
CA GLN A 82 -1.12 -13.30 3.18
C GLN A 82 -0.59 -12.84 4.55
N GLN A 83 -1.26 -11.87 5.19
CA GLN A 83 -0.91 -11.39 6.53
C GLN A 83 -1.11 -12.48 7.59
N ALA A 84 -2.23 -13.19 7.56
CA ALA A 84 -2.50 -14.30 8.49
C ALA A 84 -1.50 -15.45 8.32
N ASN A 85 -1.07 -15.75 7.09
CA ASN A 85 -0.04 -16.75 6.81
C ASN A 85 1.33 -16.32 7.32
N LEU A 86 1.69 -15.04 7.19
CA LEU A 86 2.93 -14.49 7.74
C LEU A 86 2.95 -14.62 9.27
N LEU A 87 1.89 -14.16 9.95
CA LEU A 87 1.75 -14.32 11.40
C LEU A 87 1.79 -15.78 11.85
N THR A 88 1.23 -16.70 11.06
CA THR A 88 1.29 -18.14 11.37
C THR A 88 2.73 -18.64 11.39
N ARG A 89 3.57 -18.19 10.45
CA ARG A 89 4.99 -18.56 10.44
C ARG A 89 5.74 -17.99 11.64
N GLU A 90 5.44 -16.75 12.02
CA GLU A 90 6.02 -16.09 13.21
C GLU A 90 5.62 -16.79 14.51
N ILE A 91 4.34 -17.10 14.65
CA ILE A 91 3.81 -17.86 15.79
C ILE A 91 4.54 -19.20 15.92
N ASN A 92 4.70 -19.93 14.81
CA ASN A 92 5.40 -21.23 14.83
C ASN A 92 6.89 -21.07 15.19
N ALA A 93 7.56 -20.03 14.67
CA ALA A 93 8.95 -19.74 15.02
C ALA A 93 9.11 -19.39 16.50
N ASN A 94 8.23 -18.54 17.04
CA ASN A 94 8.22 -18.16 18.45
C ASN A 94 7.87 -19.35 19.36
N GLN A 95 6.97 -20.24 18.95
CA GLN A 95 6.68 -21.48 19.68
C GLN A 95 7.90 -22.38 19.76
N ASN A 96 8.61 -22.59 18.64
CA ASN A 96 9.85 -23.37 18.64
C ASN A 96 10.91 -22.71 19.55
N LYS A 97 11.03 -21.38 19.49
CA LYS A 97 11.97 -20.64 20.33
C LYS A 97 11.65 -20.76 21.83
N ILE A 98 10.36 -20.72 22.17
CA ILE A 98 9.89 -20.93 23.54
C ILE A 98 10.22 -22.34 24.03
N THR A 99 10.04 -23.36 23.19
CA THR A 99 10.41 -24.74 23.54
C THR A 99 11.91 -24.86 23.80
N GLU A 100 12.75 -24.35 22.89
CA GLU A 100 14.21 -24.33 23.04
C GLU A 100 14.65 -23.62 24.34
N LEU A 101 14.12 -22.41 24.60
CA LEU A 101 14.44 -21.65 25.81
C LEU A 101 14.00 -22.36 27.10
N ARG A 102 12.88 -23.11 27.06
CA ARG A 102 12.41 -23.90 28.20
C ARG A 102 13.34 -25.07 28.51
N GLU A 103 13.72 -25.83 27.49
CA GLU A 103 14.66 -26.95 27.62
C GLU A 103 16.03 -26.46 28.12
N GLU A 104 16.56 -25.38 27.56
CA GLU A 104 17.81 -24.77 28.02
C GLU A 104 17.74 -24.31 29.48
N LEU A 105 16.65 -23.64 29.86
CA LEU A 105 16.44 -23.17 31.23
C LEU A 105 16.31 -24.32 32.22
N GLU A 106 15.67 -25.43 31.84
CA GLU A 106 15.55 -26.62 32.66
C GLU A 106 16.93 -27.20 32.99
N VAL A 107 17.76 -27.43 31.97
CA VAL A 107 19.13 -27.93 32.13
C VAL A 107 20.00 -26.96 32.94
N LEU A 108 19.91 -25.66 32.68
CA LEU A 108 20.68 -24.65 33.42
C LEU A 108 20.27 -24.59 34.89
N LYS A 109 18.97 -24.63 35.19
CA LYS A 109 18.45 -24.60 36.56
C LYS A 109 18.83 -25.86 37.32
N GLU A 110 18.74 -27.04 36.69
CA GLU A 110 19.14 -28.31 37.31
C GLU A 110 20.63 -28.31 37.68
N ASN A 111 21.49 -27.91 36.73
CA ASN A 111 22.93 -27.83 36.95
C ASN A 111 23.29 -26.78 38.02
N TYR A 112 22.61 -25.62 38.00
CA TYR A 112 22.78 -24.58 39.01
C TYR A 112 22.36 -25.08 40.39
N ALA A 113 21.22 -25.78 40.50
CA ALA A 113 20.76 -26.37 41.76
C ALA A 113 21.75 -27.39 42.32
N LYS A 114 22.25 -28.32 41.48
CA LYS A 114 23.32 -29.27 41.88
C LYS A 114 24.57 -28.55 42.40
N MET A 115 24.95 -27.45 41.75
CA MET A 115 26.10 -26.64 42.12
C MET A 115 25.88 -25.93 43.47
N VAL A 116 24.70 -25.35 43.70
CA VAL A 116 24.33 -24.69 44.96
C VAL A 116 24.27 -25.70 46.11
N VAL A 117 23.67 -26.88 45.91
CA VAL A 117 23.61 -27.93 46.94
C VAL A 117 25.01 -28.42 47.32
N LYS A 118 25.88 -28.65 46.33
CA LYS A 118 27.29 -29.02 46.61
C LYS A 118 28.02 -27.92 47.38
N ALA A 119 27.83 -26.65 47.00
CA ALA A 119 28.43 -25.51 47.69
C ALA A 119 27.90 -25.33 49.13
N TYR A 120 26.64 -25.70 49.38
CA TYR A 120 26.03 -25.69 50.71
C TYR A 120 26.55 -26.84 51.58
N LYS A 121 26.67 -28.06 51.05
CA LYS A 121 27.23 -29.20 51.79
C LYS A 121 28.70 -28.99 52.17
N SER A 122 29.43 -28.17 51.42
CA SER A 122 30.83 -27.78 51.69
C SER A 122 30.96 -26.44 52.43
N LYS A 123 29.87 -25.91 53.01
CA LYS A 123 29.76 -24.52 53.53
C LYS A 123 30.46 -24.26 54.86
N SER A 124 30.88 -25.26 55.64
CA SER A 124 31.62 -25.01 56.89
C SER A 124 32.79 -24.04 56.61
N GLU A 125 32.86 -22.91 57.33
CA GLU A 125 33.94 -21.93 57.17
C GLU A 125 35.31 -22.56 57.46
N GLN A 126 35.33 -23.49 58.42
CA GLN A 126 36.45 -24.40 58.64
C GLN A 126 36.81 -25.17 57.39
N SER A 127 35.87 -25.67 56.58
CA SER A 127 36.20 -26.41 55.33
C SER A 127 36.90 -25.55 54.28
N ARG A 128 36.51 -24.28 54.09
CA ARG A 128 37.14 -23.40 53.09
C ARG A 128 38.51 -22.88 53.56
N VAL A 129 38.60 -22.45 54.81
CA VAL A 129 39.87 -22.01 55.40
C VAL A 129 40.81 -23.20 55.54
N MET A 130 40.35 -24.36 56.02
CA MET A 130 41.13 -25.60 56.08
C MET A 130 41.52 -26.11 54.69
N PHE A 131 40.69 -25.93 53.65
CA PHE A 131 41.09 -26.25 52.27
C PHE A 131 42.23 -25.36 51.76
N LEU A 132 42.26 -24.08 52.15
CA LEU A 132 43.37 -23.19 51.83
C LEU A 132 44.61 -23.49 52.68
N LEU A 133 44.44 -23.74 54.00
CA LEU A 133 45.49 -24.02 54.97
C LEU A 133 46.11 -25.43 54.84
N SER A 134 45.38 -26.42 54.31
CA SER A 134 45.89 -27.77 53.98
C SER A 134 46.74 -27.82 52.71
N SER A 135 47.26 -26.68 52.27
CA SER A 135 48.17 -26.60 51.11
C SER A 135 49.60 -26.89 51.56
N SER A 136 50.33 -27.68 50.80
CA SER A 136 51.73 -28.02 51.08
C SER A 136 52.71 -26.87 50.85
N ASN A 137 52.31 -25.82 50.11
CA ASN A 137 53.10 -24.59 49.92
C ASN A 137 52.24 -23.39 49.48
N PHE A 138 52.81 -22.18 49.56
CA PHE A 138 52.14 -20.92 49.20
C PHE A 138 51.62 -20.89 47.75
N LYS A 139 52.38 -21.43 46.79
CA LYS A 139 51.97 -21.50 45.37
C LYS A 139 50.70 -22.34 45.21
N GLN A 140 50.57 -23.45 45.94
CA GLN A 140 49.38 -24.28 45.92
C GLN A 140 48.20 -23.57 46.59
N ALA A 141 48.41 -22.90 47.73
CA ALA A 141 47.38 -22.11 48.40
C ALA A 141 46.83 -20.98 47.50
N TYR A 142 47.71 -20.26 46.80
CA TYR A 142 47.32 -19.22 45.84
C TYR A 142 46.48 -19.78 44.68
N LYS A 143 46.88 -20.92 44.10
CA LYS A 143 46.09 -21.59 43.06
C LYS A 143 44.71 -22.03 43.56
N ARG A 144 44.63 -22.61 44.77
CA ARG A 144 43.35 -23.00 45.40
C ARG A 144 42.44 -21.80 45.63
N LEU A 145 43.00 -20.66 46.06
CA LEU A 145 42.25 -19.40 46.21
C LEU A 145 41.71 -18.91 44.87
N GLU A 146 42.51 -18.95 43.81
CA GLU A 146 42.08 -18.53 42.47
C GLU A 146 40.98 -19.43 41.92
N TYR A 147 41.05 -20.75 42.16
CA TYR A 147 39.97 -21.67 41.79
C TYR A 147 38.66 -21.38 42.54
N LEU A 148 38.72 -21.06 43.84
CA LEU A 148 37.53 -20.66 44.59
C LEU A 148 36.90 -19.38 44.02
N LYS A 149 37.73 -18.39 43.65
CA LYS A 149 37.27 -17.16 42.99
C LYS A 149 36.63 -17.45 41.63
N GLN A 150 37.29 -18.26 40.79
CA GLN A 150 36.77 -18.65 39.47
C GLN A 150 35.43 -19.37 39.59
N TYR A 151 35.31 -20.30 40.54
CA TYR A 151 34.07 -21.02 40.81
C TYR A 151 32.93 -20.10 41.26
N SER A 152 33.20 -19.16 42.17
CA SER A 152 32.21 -18.16 42.59
C SER A 152 31.78 -17.24 41.43
N ARG A 153 32.72 -16.82 40.57
CA ARG A 153 32.40 -16.04 39.36
C ARG A 153 31.51 -16.84 38.40
N TYR A 154 31.84 -18.10 38.16
CA TYR A 154 31.03 -18.99 37.31
C TYR A 154 29.61 -19.19 37.90
N GLN A 155 29.49 -19.40 39.21
CA GLN A 155 28.18 -19.46 39.88
C GLN A 155 27.35 -18.20 39.66
N LYS A 156 27.96 -17.02 39.86
CA LYS A 156 27.28 -15.74 39.61
C LYS A 156 26.84 -15.61 38.15
N GLN A 157 27.73 -15.92 37.21
CA GLN A 157 27.43 -15.87 35.77
C GLN A 157 26.28 -16.80 35.38
N GLN A 158 26.26 -18.05 35.87
CA GLN A 158 25.15 -18.98 35.61
C GLN A 158 23.81 -18.43 36.13
N GLY A 159 23.80 -17.78 37.30
CA GLY A 159 22.61 -17.12 37.83
C GLY A 159 22.11 -15.97 36.95
N GLU A 160 23.02 -15.11 36.47
CA GLU A 160 22.69 -14.02 35.54
C GLU A 160 22.18 -14.54 34.19
N THR A 161 22.78 -15.62 33.65
CA THR A 161 22.33 -16.26 32.41
C THR A 161 20.91 -16.83 32.57
N ILE A 162 20.61 -17.52 33.67
CA ILE A 162 19.26 -18.03 33.96
C ILE A 162 18.26 -16.87 34.03
N LYS A 163 18.62 -15.77 34.69
CA LYS A 163 17.77 -14.57 34.79
C LYS A 163 17.50 -13.97 33.41
N ALA A 164 18.54 -13.74 32.61
CA ALA A 164 18.42 -13.18 31.26
C ALA A 164 17.54 -14.05 30.35
N LYS A 165 17.78 -15.37 30.30
CA LYS A 165 16.96 -16.30 29.52
C LYS A 165 15.52 -16.40 30.01
N THR A 166 15.29 -16.25 31.32
CA THR A 166 13.93 -16.21 31.88
C THR A 166 13.17 -14.97 31.39
N VAL A 167 13.83 -13.82 31.34
CA VAL A 167 13.24 -12.58 30.80
C VAL A 167 12.97 -12.73 29.30
N GLU A 168 13.93 -13.26 28.53
CA GLU A 168 13.75 -13.54 27.10
C GLU A 168 12.54 -14.46 26.85
N LEU A 169 12.39 -15.53 27.64
CA LEU A 169 11.24 -16.43 27.57
C LEU A 169 9.92 -15.70 27.90
N GLN A 170 9.91 -14.82 28.90
CA GLN A 170 8.72 -14.04 29.27
C GLN A 170 8.28 -13.10 28.15
N GLU A 171 9.22 -12.32 27.59
CA GLU A 171 8.94 -11.42 26.47
C GLU A 171 8.48 -12.19 25.23
N THR A 172 9.13 -13.32 24.91
CA THR A 172 8.71 -14.16 23.77
C THR A 172 7.30 -14.73 23.96
N ASN A 173 6.92 -15.14 25.18
CA ASN A 173 5.55 -15.59 25.45
C ASN A 173 4.53 -14.45 25.31
N LYS A 174 4.88 -13.24 25.77
CA LYS A 174 4.02 -12.06 25.64
C LYS A 174 3.78 -11.70 24.18
N GLU A 175 4.83 -11.69 23.36
CA GLU A 175 4.71 -11.43 21.93
C GLU A 175 3.90 -12.53 21.22
N LEU A 176 4.12 -13.80 21.56
CA LEU A 176 3.33 -14.91 21.02
C LEU A 176 1.81 -14.75 21.29
N LEU A 177 1.44 -14.32 22.51
CA LEU A 177 0.04 -14.07 22.86
C LEU A 177 -0.54 -12.92 22.03
N ARG A 178 0.21 -11.83 21.88
CA ARG A 178 -0.18 -10.68 21.04
C ARG A 178 -0.38 -11.09 19.57
N GLN A 179 0.54 -11.84 19.00
CA GLN A 179 0.45 -12.33 17.61
C GLN A 179 -0.75 -13.26 17.39
N LYS A 180 -1.09 -14.10 18.38
CA LYS A 180 -2.29 -14.94 18.32
C LYS A 180 -3.56 -14.11 18.31
N GLU A 181 -3.66 -13.12 19.19
CA GLU A 181 -4.81 -12.21 19.24
C GLU A 181 -4.97 -11.42 17.93
N ASP A 182 -3.88 -10.89 17.39
CA ASP A 182 -3.87 -10.17 16.10
C ASP A 182 -4.31 -11.09 14.95
N LYS A 183 -3.85 -12.34 14.95
CA LYS A 183 -4.26 -13.35 13.95
C LYS A 183 -5.75 -13.69 14.07
N ASP A 184 -6.28 -13.84 15.27
CA ASP A 184 -7.69 -14.15 15.48
C ASP A 184 -8.59 -12.99 14.99
N LYS A 185 -8.19 -11.74 15.26
CA LYS A 185 -8.83 -10.53 14.69
C LYS A 185 -8.83 -10.56 13.16
N LEU A 186 -7.69 -10.84 12.53
CA LEU A 186 -7.59 -10.95 11.07
C LEU A 186 -8.51 -12.04 10.50
N ILE A 187 -8.62 -13.18 11.15
CA ILE A 187 -9.49 -14.28 10.72
C ILE A 187 -10.96 -13.87 10.81
N ALA A 188 -11.37 -13.21 11.90
CA ALA A 188 -12.74 -12.72 12.05
C ALA A 188 -13.09 -11.70 10.96
N GLU A 189 -12.21 -10.72 10.72
CA GLU A 189 -12.38 -9.71 9.67
C GLU A 189 -12.46 -10.35 8.26
N ASN A 190 -11.65 -11.38 8.00
CA ASN A 190 -11.66 -12.10 6.73
C ASN A 190 -12.96 -12.87 6.52
N ARG A 191 -13.51 -13.50 7.56
CA ARG A 191 -14.81 -14.20 7.50
C ARG A 191 -15.94 -13.25 7.14
N GLU A 192 -15.98 -12.06 7.74
CA GLU A 192 -16.97 -11.03 7.37
C GLU A 192 -16.79 -10.59 5.91
N ALA A 193 -15.55 -10.33 5.48
CA ALA A 193 -15.27 -9.98 4.09
C ALA A 193 -15.69 -11.09 3.10
N GLN A 194 -15.55 -12.37 3.46
CA GLN A 194 -16.00 -13.51 2.66
C GLN A 194 -17.53 -13.59 2.57
N LYS A 195 -18.23 -13.39 3.69
CA LYS A 195 -19.70 -13.38 3.74
C LYS A 195 -20.28 -12.28 2.86
N ASP A 196 -19.73 -11.08 2.94
CA ASP A 196 -20.11 -9.98 2.06
C ASP A 196 -19.82 -10.29 0.60
N LEU A 197 -18.67 -10.88 0.30
CA LEU A 197 -18.30 -11.28 -1.06
C LEU A 197 -19.32 -12.29 -1.62
N GLU A 198 -19.77 -13.25 -0.81
CA GLU A 198 -20.80 -14.20 -1.22
C GLU A 198 -22.12 -13.50 -1.57
N SER A 199 -22.55 -12.52 -0.78
CA SER A 199 -23.73 -11.71 -1.07
C SER A 199 -23.58 -10.93 -2.37
N GLU A 200 -22.42 -10.31 -2.59
CA GLU A 200 -22.11 -9.57 -3.82
C GLU A 200 -22.06 -10.48 -5.05
N LEU A 201 -21.54 -11.70 -4.91
CA LEU A 201 -21.53 -12.70 -6.00
C LEU A 201 -22.95 -13.14 -6.37
N LYS A 202 -23.84 -13.36 -5.40
CA LYS A 202 -25.26 -13.66 -5.67
C LYS A 202 -25.95 -12.52 -6.40
N GLN A 203 -25.70 -11.27 -6.00
CA GLN A 203 -26.19 -10.10 -6.73
C GLN A 203 -25.63 -10.08 -8.16
N HIS A 204 -24.33 -10.27 -8.32
CA HIS A 204 -23.69 -10.30 -9.63
C HIS A 204 -24.30 -11.38 -10.55
N GLU A 205 -24.57 -12.58 -10.06
CA GLU A 205 -25.22 -13.65 -10.83
C GLU A 205 -26.61 -13.24 -11.34
N THR A 206 -27.43 -12.63 -10.48
CA THR A 206 -28.75 -12.14 -10.86
C THR A 206 -28.69 -11.02 -11.90
N LEU A 207 -27.73 -10.08 -11.78
CA LEU A 207 -27.51 -9.03 -12.78
C LEU A 207 -27.00 -9.61 -14.11
N ILE A 208 -26.06 -10.57 -14.10
CA ILE A 208 -25.61 -11.24 -15.34
C ILE A 208 -26.79 -11.89 -16.05
N ALA A 209 -27.65 -12.61 -15.33
CA ALA A 209 -28.80 -13.28 -15.92
C ALA A 209 -29.75 -12.27 -16.59
N SER A 210 -29.94 -11.08 -16.00
CA SER A 210 -30.73 -9.99 -16.59
C SER A 210 -30.05 -9.38 -17.83
N ILE A 211 -28.74 -9.15 -17.76
CA ILE A 211 -27.97 -8.54 -18.86
C ILE A 211 -27.92 -9.47 -20.06
N ASN A 212 -27.70 -10.77 -19.84
CA ASN A 212 -27.64 -11.77 -20.91
C ASN A 212 -28.97 -11.86 -21.69
N LYS A 213 -30.12 -11.66 -21.05
CA LYS A 213 -31.42 -11.61 -21.74
C LYS A 213 -31.53 -10.45 -22.74
N ASN A 214 -30.82 -9.34 -22.49
CA ASN A 214 -30.84 -8.13 -23.31
C ASN A 214 -29.47 -7.81 -23.93
N LEU A 215 -28.64 -8.83 -24.15
CA LEU A 215 -27.22 -8.66 -24.51
C LEU A 215 -27.02 -7.80 -25.76
N SER A 216 -27.79 -8.06 -26.82
CA SER A 216 -27.71 -7.31 -28.09
C SER A 216 -27.98 -5.81 -27.90
N THR A 217 -28.94 -5.45 -27.05
CA THR A 217 -29.27 -4.06 -26.74
C THR A 217 -28.13 -3.37 -25.99
N TYR A 218 -27.56 -4.04 -24.99
CA TYR A 218 -26.42 -3.49 -24.24
C TYR A 218 -25.16 -3.39 -25.10
N GLU A 219 -24.89 -4.38 -25.96
CA GLU A 219 -23.81 -4.32 -26.96
C GLU A 219 -23.94 -3.11 -27.89
N ALA A 220 -25.14 -2.83 -28.39
CA ALA A 220 -25.41 -1.67 -29.23
C ALA A 220 -25.18 -0.35 -28.46
N GLN A 221 -25.69 -0.25 -27.22
CA GLN A 221 -25.52 0.93 -26.36
C GLN A 221 -24.04 1.21 -26.05
N ILE A 222 -23.26 0.17 -25.74
CA ILE A 222 -21.83 0.29 -25.45
C ILE A 222 -21.07 0.74 -26.70
N LYS A 223 -21.31 0.10 -27.85
CA LYS A 223 -20.67 0.48 -29.11
C LYS A 223 -20.95 1.94 -29.47
N GLU A 224 -22.15 2.43 -29.21
CA GLU A 224 -22.50 3.83 -29.44
C GLU A 224 -21.78 4.78 -28.47
N LYS A 225 -21.78 4.48 -27.18
CA LYS A 225 -21.01 5.26 -26.18
C LYS A 225 -19.51 5.30 -26.49
N GLU A 226 -18.93 4.20 -26.96
CA GLU A 226 -17.52 4.14 -27.36
C GLU A 226 -17.24 4.96 -28.63
N ARG A 227 -18.16 4.99 -29.60
CA ARG A 227 -18.04 5.87 -30.77
C ARG A 227 -18.08 7.34 -30.36
N GLU A 228 -18.98 7.69 -29.45
CA GLU A 228 -19.10 9.05 -28.93
C GLU A 228 -17.85 9.46 -28.14
N SER A 229 -17.33 8.60 -27.26
CA SER A 229 -16.08 8.85 -26.53
C SER A 229 -14.91 9.08 -27.49
N ARG A 230 -14.72 8.20 -28.48
CA ARG A 230 -13.67 8.37 -29.49
C ARG A 230 -13.80 9.67 -30.29
N ARG A 231 -15.02 10.11 -30.57
CA ARG A 231 -15.27 11.40 -31.25
C ARG A 231 -14.83 12.57 -30.36
N ILE A 232 -15.20 12.55 -29.08
CA ILE A 232 -14.82 13.56 -28.09
C ILE A 232 -13.30 13.60 -27.92
N ASP A 233 -12.65 12.45 -27.80
CA ASP A 233 -11.20 12.35 -27.61
C ASP A 233 -10.44 12.85 -28.84
N LYS A 234 -10.93 12.55 -30.05
CA LYS A 234 -10.37 13.11 -31.29
C LYS A 234 -10.50 14.63 -31.37
N GLU A 235 -11.63 15.18 -30.91
CA GLU A 235 -11.83 16.64 -30.85
C GLU A 235 -10.88 17.29 -29.84
N ILE A 236 -10.68 16.66 -28.68
CA ILE A 236 -9.70 17.08 -27.68
C ILE A 236 -8.29 17.12 -28.27
N GLU A 237 -7.89 16.09 -29.00
CA GLU A 237 -6.58 16.08 -29.67
C GLU A 237 -6.44 17.22 -30.68
N ASN A 238 -7.49 17.51 -31.45
CA ASN A 238 -7.48 18.61 -32.42
C ASN A 238 -7.33 19.95 -31.72
N ILE A 239 -8.08 20.21 -30.65
CA ILE A 239 -7.99 21.43 -29.84
C ILE A 239 -6.56 21.61 -29.29
N ILE A 240 -5.95 20.52 -28.79
CA ILE A 240 -4.56 20.57 -28.29
C ILE A 240 -3.58 20.89 -29.43
N LYS A 241 -3.73 20.26 -30.60
CA LYS A 241 -2.88 20.53 -31.79
C LYS A 241 -3.00 21.98 -32.25
N GLU A 242 -4.21 22.52 -32.31
CA GLU A 242 -4.47 23.92 -32.64
C GLU A 242 -3.86 24.88 -31.62
N ALA A 243 -3.99 24.58 -30.32
CA ALA A 243 -3.38 25.38 -29.26
C ALA A 243 -1.84 25.40 -29.36
N ILE A 244 -1.22 24.26 -29.67
CA ILE A 244 0.24 24.19 -29.91
C ILE A 244 0.63 25.04 -31.12
N ALA A 245 -0.08 24.90 -32.24
CA ALA A 245 0.19 25.65 -33.47
C ALA A 245 0.05 27.17 -33.26
N ALA A 246 -1.01 27.61 -32.58
CA ALA A 246 -1.24 29.00 -32.24
C ALA A 246 -0.13 29.55 -31.32
N SER A 247 0.27 28.79 -30.29
CA SER A 247 1.37 29.17 -29.40
C SER A 247 2.71 29.29 -30.14
N ASN A 248 3.00 28.37 -31.07
CA ASN A 248 4.24 28.37 -31.84
C ASN A 248 4.29 29.54 -32.83
N LYS A 249 3.15 29.85 -33.47
CA LYS A 249 2.99 31.02 -34.33
C LYS A 249 3.18 32.33 -33.57
N ALA A 250 2.58 32.46 -32.38
CA ALA A 250 2.74 33.63 -31.52
C ALA A 250 4.20 33.81 -31.04
N ALA A 251 4.95 32.72 -30.86
CA ALA A 251 6.36 32.74 -30.49
C ALA A 251 7.33 33.01 -31.67
N GLY A 252 6.83 33.30 -32.87
CA GLY A 252 7.66 33.62 -34.05
C GLY A 252 8.50 32.45 -34.58
N LYS A 253 8.28 31.22 -34.10
CA LYS A 253 8.98 30.03 -34.57
C LYS A 253 8.12 29.34 -35.64
N ALA A 254 8.46 29.58 -36.91
CA ALA A 254 7.99 28.73 -37.99
C ALA A 254 8.43 27.30 -37.71
N THR A 255 7.49 26.35 -37.74
CA THR A 255 7.76 24.93 -37.51
C THR A 255 8.69 24.39 -38.60
N THR A 256 10.00 24.47 -38.39
CA THR A 256 10.95 23.65 -39.14
C THR A 256 10.66 22.19 -38.78
N ALA A 257 10.52 21.35 -39.80
CA ALA A 257 10.04 19.96 -39.75
C ALA A 257 10.88 18.98 -38.88
N ALA A 258 11.76 19.47 -38.00
CA ALA A 258 12.71 18.71 -37.20
C ALA A 258 12.47 18.77 -35.67
N SER A 259 11.30 19.24 -35.21
CA SER A 259 10.87 19.04 -33.81
C SER A 259 9.36 18.84 -33.73
N PRO A 260 8.88 17.60 -33.89
CA PRO A 260 7.46 17.32 -33.79
C PRO A 260 7.05 17.26 -32.32
N SER A 261 5.86 17.79 -31.98
CA SER A 261 5.07 17.53 -30.75
C SER A 261 5.35 18.34 -29.47
N GLY A 262 5.58 19.65 -29.52
CA GLY A 262 5.63 20.47 -28.30
C GLY A 262 5.30 21.96 -28.45
N PHE A 263 4.93 22.59 -27.33
CA PHE A 263 4.76 24.05 -27.25
C PHE A 263 6.12 24.75 -27.34
N ALA A 264 6.16 25.94 -27.96
CA ALA A 264 7.32 26.82 -27.92
C ALA A 264 7.50 27.37 -26.50
N LEU A 265 8.43 26.79 -25.74
CA LEU A 265 8.62 27.12 -24.34
C LEU A 265 9.52 28.35 -24.14
N THR A 266 9.06 29.28 -23.30
CA THR A 266 9.89 30.29 -22.64
C THR A 266 10.80 29.64 -21.57
N ALA A 267 11.78 30.37 -21.04
CA ALA A 267 12.63 29.86 -19.96
C ALA A 267 11.81 29.39 -18.75
N GLU A 268 10.85 30.21 -18.31
CA GLU A 268 9.90 29.90 -17.23
C GLU A 268 9.06 28.64 -17.55
N ALA A 269 8.57 28.50 -18.79
CA ALA A 269 7.78 27.34 -19.19
C ALA A 269 8.60 26.05 -19.27
N LYS A 270 9.91 26.13 -19.56
CA LYS A 270 10.82 24.98 -19.50
C LYS A 270 11.05 24.52 -18.07
N GLU A 271 11.26 25.46 -17.16
CA GLU A 271 11.42 25.17 -15.74
C GLU A 271 10.14 24.55 -15.16
N LEU A 272 8.97 25.11 -15.49
CA LEU A 272 7.68 24.55 -15.10
C LEU A 272 7.48 23.13 -15.64
N ALA A 273 7.84 22.87 -16.91
CA ALA A 273 7.77 21.53 -17.49
C ALA A 273 8.71 20.54 -16.76
N ALA A 274 9.93 20.95 -16.43
CA ALA A 274 10.88 20.14 -15.69
C ALA A 274 10.35 19.81 -14.28
N ASN A 275 9.77 20.81 -13.60
CA ASN A 275 9.16 20.64 -12.28
C ASN A 275 7.92 19.73 -12.33
N PHE A 276 7.11 19.80 -13.39
CA PHE A 276 5.97 18.90 -13.59
C PHE A 276 6.45 17.44 -13.76
N THR A 277 7.45 17.21 -14.61
CA THR A 277 8.03 15.87 -14.82
C THR A 277 8.70 15.32 -13.56
N ALA A 278 9.38 16.17 -12.79
CA ALA A 278 10.01 15.78 -11.53
C ALA A 278 9.00 15.32 -10.46
N ASN A 279 7.76 15.80 -10.52
CA ASN A 279 6.68 15.42 -9.63
C ASN A 279 5.85 14.21 -10.12
N LYS A 280 6.32 13.49 -11.15
CA LYS A 280 5.66 12.26 -11.62
C LYS A 280 5.44 11.27 -10.46
N GLY A 281 4.19 10.86 -10.27
CA GLY A 281 3.78 9.96 -9.18
C GLY A 281 3.56 10.64 -7.82
N LYS A 282 3.83 11.95 -7.71
CA LYS A 282 3.62 12.76 -6.49
C LYS A 282 2.62 13.90 -6.71
N LEU A 283 2.01 13.98 -7.89
CA LEU A 283 0.99 14.99 -8.19
C LEU A 283 -0.24 14.78 -7.28
N PRO A 284 -0.83 15.85 -6.74
CA PRO A 284 -2.07 15.76 -5.97
C PRO A 284 -3.21 15.28 -6.87
N TRP A 285 -4.20 14.65 -6.24
CA TRP A 285 -5.42 14.24 -6.92
C TRP A 285 -6.22 15.47 -7.38
N PRO A 286 -6.92 15.38 -8.53
CA PRO A 286 -7.74 16.47 -9.05
C PRO A 286 -9.04 16.68 -8.25
N VAL A 287 -9.39 15.76 -7.35
CA VAL A 287 -10.53 15.85 -6.42
C VAL A 287 -10.06 15.43 -5.02
N GLU A 288 -10.73 15.92 -3.98
CA GLU A 288 -10.36 15.60 -2.60
C GLU A 288 -10.63 14.14 -2.21
N LYS A 289 -11.76 13.60 -2.67
CA LYS A 289 -12.16 12.21 -2.47
C LYS A 289 -12.62 11.63 -3.79
N GLY A 290 -12.13 10.47 -4.16
CA GLY A 290 -12.63 9.79 -5.33
C GLY A 290 -12.08 8.39 -5.51
N VAL A 291 -12.75 7.62 -6.36
CA VAL A 291 -12.41 6.23 -6.69
C VAL A 291 -12.19 6.14 -8.20
N VAL A 292 -11.05 5.56 -8.61
CA VAL A 292 -10.74 5.38 -10.04
C VAL A 292 -11.55 4.20 -10.58
N VAL A 293 -12.65 4.50 -11.26
CA VAL A 293 -13.55 3.49 -11.84
C VAL A 293 -13.04 2.95 -13.17
N LEU A 294 -12.29 3.77 -13.93
CA LEU A 294 -11.69 3.35 -15.20
C LEU A 294 -10.28 3.92 -15.35
N ARG A 295 -9.32 3.06 -15.67
CA ARG A 295 -7.91 3.42 -15.88
C ARG A 295 -7.62 3.75 -17.34
N TYR A 296 -6.45 4.34 -17.58
CA TYR A 296 -5.93 4.64 -18.91
C TYR A 296 -5.65 3.36 -19.71
N GLY A 297 -5.88 3.44 -21.02
CA GLY A 297 -5.54 2.42 -21.99
C GLY A 297 -6.76 1.70 -22.57
N THR A 298 -6.48 0.71 -23.41
CA THR A 298 -7.48 -0.15 -24.03
C THR A 298 -7.71 -1.38 -23.17
N GLN A 299 -8.95 -1.61 -22.76
CA GLN A 299 -9.33 -2.76 -21.93
C GLN A 299 -10.65 -3.36 -22.39
N PRO A 300 -10.85 -4.68 -22.26
CA PRO A 300 -12.15 -5.27 -22.54
C PRO A 300 -13.20 -4.70 -21.58
N HIS A 301 -14.42 -4.49 -22.06
CA HIS A 301 -15.51 -4.03 -21.20
C HIS A 301 -15.76 -5.08 -20.09
N PRO A 302 -15.92 -4.67 -18.82
CA PRO A 302 -16.04 -5.58 -17.68
C PRO A 302 -17.28 -6.49 -17.71
N VAL A 303 -18.26 -6.17 -18.55
CA VAL A 303 -19.56 -6.86 -18.66
C VAL A 303 -19.67 -7.51 -20.02
N VAL A 304 -19.47 -6.73 -21.08
CA VAL A 304 -19.60 -7.17 -22.47
C VAL A 304 -18.21 -7.38 -23.08
N LYS A 305 -17.61 -8.54 -22.81
CA LYS A 305 -16.23 -8.85 -23.22
C LYS A 305 -15.99 -8.83 -24.73
N SER A 306 -17.04 -8.86 -25.54
CA SER A 306 -16.98 -8.73 -27.01
C SER A 306 -16.57 -7.32 -27.48
N THR A 307 -16.67 -6.31 -26.59
CA THR A 307 -16.35 -4.92 -26.91
C THR A 307 -15.17 -4.41 -26.06
N THR A 308 -14.33 -3.59 -26.67
CA THR A 308 -13.19 -2.93 -26.03
C THR A 308 -13.53 -1.48 -25.71
N ILE A 309 -13.11 -1.05 -24.52
CA ILE A 309 -13.16 0.34 -24.07
C ILE A 309 -11.78 0.95 -24.31
N GLU A 310 -11.74 2.08 -24.99
CA GLU A 310 -10.53 2.87 -25.15
C GLU A 310 -10.65 4.13 -24.27
N ASN A 311 -9.72 4.30 -23.33
CA ASN A 311 -9.77 5.43 -22.41
C ASN A 311 -8.43 6.18 -22.41
N HIS A 312 -8.45 7.42 -22.89
CA HIS A 312 -7.26 8.30 -22.98
C HIS A 312 -6.98 9.09 -21.69
N GLY A 313 -7.45 8.60 -20.55
CA GLY A 313 -7.27 9.24 -19.25
C GLY A 313 -7.66 8.32 -18.09
N VAL A 314 -8.10 8.88 -16.97
CA VAL A 314 -8.70 8.16 -15.85
C VAL A 314 -10.09 8.71 -15.56
N ARG A 315 -11.03 7.84 -15.19
CA ARG A 315 -12.36 8.23 -14.73
C ARG A 315 -12.40 8.09 -13.22
N ILE A 316 -12.72 9.17 -12.53
CA ILE A 316 -12.72 9.26 -11.07
C ILE A 316 -14.14 9.57 -10.61
N ALA A 317 -14.80 8.61 -9.95
CA ALA A 317 -16.07 8.85 -9.28
C ALA A 317 -15.85 9.61 -7.98
N THR A 318 -16.66 10.64 -7.70
CA THR A 318 -16.48 11.56 -6.56
C THR A 318 -17.83 11.96 -5.96
N GLU A 319 -17.80 12.69 -4.83
CA GLU A 319 -18.99 13.28 -4.20
C GLU A 319 -19.68 14.29 -5.13
N ASP A 320 -20.99 14.47 -4.95
CA ASP A 320 -21.77 15.45 -5.72
C ASP A 320 -21.22 16.87 -5.55
N ASN A 321 -21.16 17.62 -6.66
CA ASN A 321 -20.60 18.97 -6.69
C ASN A 321 -19.17 19.08 -6.13
N ALA A 322 -18.41 17.97 -6.10
CA ALA A 322 -17.02 18.01 -5.63
C ALA A 322 -16.20 19.04 -6.41
N GLU A 323 -15.39 19.78 -5.68
CA GLU A 323 -14.47 20.76 -6.26
C GLU A 323 -13.34 20.05 -7.01
N VAL A 324 -13.18 20.42 -8.27
CA VAL A 324 -12.06 20.00 -9.11
C VAL A 324 -10.93 20.99 -8.92
N ARG A 325 -9.73 20.47 -8.67
CA ARG A 325 -8.54 21.23 -8.37
C ARG A 325 -7.47 20.99 -9.42
N SER A 326 -6.67 22.03 -9.71
CA SER A 326 -5.51 21.88 -10.60
C SER A 326 -4.47 20.97 -9.95
N VAL A 327 -3.97 19.98 -10.69
CA VAL A 327 -2.93 19.06 -10.19
C VAL A 327 -1.56 19.72 -10.09
N PHE A 328 -1.34 20.83 -10.79
CA PHE A 328 -0.06 21.54 -10.78
C PHE A 328 -0.21 23.00 -11.19
N ASP A 329 0.85 23.79 -10.99
CA ASP A 329 0.94 25.17 -11.44
C ASP A 329 0.91 25.24 -12.97
N GLY A 330 0.13 26.16 -13.55
CA GLY A 330 -0.05 26.23 -14.99
C GLY A 330 -0.87 27.41 -15.46
N GLU A 331 -1.21 27.39 -16.75
CA GLU A 331 -2.04 28.42 -17.39
C GLU A 331 -3.22 27.75 -18.11
N VAL A 332 -4.42 28.31 -17.94
CA VAL A 332 -5.62 27.79 -18.60
C VAL A 332 -5.57 28.11 -20.09
N LEU A 333 -5.43 27.07 -20.92
CA LEU A 333 -5.41 27.20 -22.37
C LEU A 333 -6.77 27.59 -22.92
N GLN A 334 -7.80 26.90 -22.45
CA GLN A 334 -9.16 27.04 -22.95
C GLN A 334 -10.16 26.41 -22.00
N VAL A 335 -11.38 26.96 -22.00
CA VAL A 335 -12.56 26.35 -21.40
C VAL A 335 -13.57 26.18 -22.54
N GLN A 336 -14.01 24.96 -22.79
CA GLN A 336 -14.89 24.68 -23.92
C GLN A 336 -15.93 23.62 -23.57
N ALA A 337 -17.15 23.82 -24.09
CA ALA A 337 -18.18 22.78 -24.14
C ALA A 337 -17.98 21.96 -25.43
N ILE A 338 -17.66 20.68 -25.29
CA ILE A 338 -17.52 19.78 -26.44
C ILE A 338 -18.90 19.15 -26.69
N LYS A 339 -19.35 19.09 -27.95
CA LYS A 339 -20.66 18.50 -28.27
C LYS A 339 -20.70 17.03 -27.85
N GLY A 340 -21.60 16.73 -26.90
CA GLY A 340 -21.74 15.40 -26.30
C GLY A 340 -21.00 15.21 -24.97
N ALA A 341 -20.25 16.22 -24.52
CA ALA A 341 -19.67 16.30 -23.19
C ALA A 341 -20.08 17.59 -22.48
N ASN A 342 -19.90 17.64 -21.15
CA ASN A 342 -20.05 18.89 -20.40
C ASN A 342 -18.79 19.77 -20.53
N LEU A 343 -18.70 20.83 -19.74
CA LEU A 343 -17.57 21.76 -19.80
C LEU A 343 -16.24 21.03 -19.56
N THR A 344 -15.25 21.40 -20.37
CA THR A 344 -13.89 20.86 -20.31
C THR A 344 -12.89 22.00 -20.15
N VAL A 345 -11.98 21.87 -19.19
CA VAL A 345 -10.92 22.84 -18.91
C VAL A 345 -9.58 22.22 -19.29
N PHE A 346 -8.77 22.99 -20.04
CA PHE A 346 -7.44 22.59 -20.45
C PHE A 346 -6.41 23.45 -19.73
N VAL A 347 -5.48 22.84 -18.99
CA VAL A 347 -4.41 23.55 -18.27
C VAL A 347 -3.05 23.14 -18.81
N ARG A 348 -2.24 24.12 -19.20
CA ARG A 348 -0.86 23.92 -19.68
C ARG A 348 0.14 24.02 -18.52
N HIS A 349 1.01 23.02 -18.43
CA HIS A 349 2.14 22.95 -17.49
C HIS A 349 3.45 22.90 -18.28
N GLY A 350 3.76 23.96 -19.02
CA GLY A 350 4.88 23.98 -19.96
C GLY A 350 4.60 23.16 -21.21
N ASN A 351 5.22 21.98 -21.36
CA ASN A 351 4.99 21.11 -22.53
C ASN A 351 3.85 20.09 -22.36
N TYR A 352 3.27 20.03 -21.17
CA TYR A 352 2.19 19.08 -20.84
C TYR A 352 0.86 19.82 -20.75
N VAL A 353 -0.23 19.10 -21.07
CA VAL A 353 -1.60 19.60 -20.91
C VAL A 353 -2.35 18.61 -20.03
N THR A 354 -3.01 19.12 -19.00
CA THR A 354 -4.00 18.36 -18.23
C THR A 354 -5.40 18.77 -18.68
N VAL A 355 -6.30 17.80 -18.80
CA VAL A 355 -7.64 18.00 -19.33
C VAL A 355 -8.66 17.56 -18.28
N TYR A 356 -9.53 18.46 -17.86
CA TYR A 356 -10.56 18.18 -16.85
C TYR A 356 -11.91 18.22 -17.54
N LYS A 357 -12.50 17.06 -17.83
CA LYS A 357 -13.81 16.95 -18.51
C LYS A 357 -14.93 16.61 -17.54
N ASN A 358 -16.17 16.84 -17.98
CA ASN A 358 -17.39 16.65 -17.21
C ASN A 358 -17.54 17.63 -16.03
N LEU A 359 -17.18 18.89 -16.25
CA LEU A 359 -17.38 19.96 -15.27
C LEU A 359 -18.79 20.54 -15.39
N GLY A 360 -19.45 20.76 -14.26
CA GLY A 360 -20.76 21.40 -14.17
C GLY A 360 -20.64 22.91 -14.07
N LYS A 361 -19.70 23.41 -13.25
CA LYS A 361 -19.35 24.83 -13.15
C LYS A 361 -17.84 24.98 -13.30
N VAL A 362 -17.41 26.08 -13.90
CA VAL A 362 -16.00 26.42 -14.08
C VAL A 362 -15.74 27.79 -13.46
N TYR A 363 -14.65 27.91 -12.69
CA TYR A 363 -14.28 29.13 -11.97
C TYR A 363 -13.20 29.95 -12.67
N VAL A 364 -12.51 29.35 -13.65
CA VAL A 364 -11.38 29.94 -14.35
C VAL A 364 -11.71 30.28 -15.80
N LYS A 365 -10.95 31.21 -16.37
CA LYS A 365 -11.06 31.66 -17.76
C LYS A 365 -9.76 31.39 -18.51
N LYS A 366 -9.84 31.44 -19.84
CA LYS A 366 -8.67 31.31 -20.73
C LYS A 366 -7.64 32.40 -20.40
N GLY A 367 -6.37 31.99 -20.22
CA GLY A 367 -5.25 32.85 -19.87
C GLY A 367 -5.00 32.98 -18.36
N ASP A 368 -5.89 32.48 -17.51
CA ASP A 368 -5.70 32.55 -16.06
C ASP A 368 -4.54 31.64 -15.63
N LYS A 369 -3.66 32.17 -14.77
CA LYS A 369 -2.64 31.37 -14.08
C LYS A 369 -3.30 30.64 -12.92
N VAL A 370 -3.09 29.33 -12.86
CA VAL A 370 -3.60 28.46 -11.80
C VAL A 370 -2.45 27.90 -10.98
N HIS A 371 -2.68 27.77 -9.68
CA HIS A 371 -1.76 27.17 -8.74
C HIS A 371 -2.18 25.74 -8.39
N THR A 372 -1.22 24.97 -7.89
CA THR A 372 -1.41 23.61 -7.42
C THR A 372 -2.50 23.59 -6.33
N LYS A 373 -3.47 22.68 -6.46
CA LYS A 373 -4.67 22.54 -5.63
C LYS A 373 -5.69 23.69 -5.71
N GLN A 374 -5.49 24.69 -6.57
CA GLN A 374 -6.50 25.73 -6.78
C GLN A 374 -7.77 25.13 -7.38
N ALA A 375 -8.93 25.52 -6.85
CA ALA A 375 -10.23 25.11 -7.39
C ALA A 375 -10.45 25.73 -8.78
N ILE A 376 -10.73 24.88 -9.76
CA ILE A 376 -10.97 25.27 -11.16
C ILE A 376 -12.43 25.07 -11.60
N GLY A 377 -13.20 24.29 -10.86
CA GLY A 377 -14.62 24.05 -11.15
C GLY A 377 -15.24 23.01 -10.22
N THR A 378 -16.44 22.55 -10.56
CA THR A 378 -17.14 21.45 -9.87
C THR A 378 -17.48 20.34 -10.85
N VAL A 379 -17.46 19.09 -10.38
CA VAL A 379 -17.86 17.94 -11.21
C VAL A 379 -19.37 17.99 -11.46
N PHE A 380 -19.78 17.67 -12.69
CA PHE A 380 -21.19 17.53 -13.04
C PHE A 380 -21.73 16.18 -12.57
N THR A 381 -22.83 16.22 -11.83
CA THR A 381 -23.64 15.04 -11.48
C THR A 381 -24.72 14.84 -12.53
N ASN A 382 -24.73 13.67 -13.18
CA ASN A 382 -25.73 13.37 -14.19
C ASN A 382 -27.11 13.08 -13.54
N PRO A 383 -28.15 13.89 -13.80
CA PRO A 383 -29.46 13.71 -13.17
C PRO A 383 -30.18 12.42 -13.57
N SER A 384 -29.80 11.81 -14.70
CA SER A 384 -30.49 10.63 -15.23
C SER A 384 -30.06 9.33 -14.57
N ASN A 385 -28.79 9.21 -14.19
CA ASN A 385 -28.22 7.99 -13.61
C ASN A 385 -27.50 8.22 -12.27
N GLY A 386 -27.43 9.47 -11.78
CA GLY A 386 -26.83 9.78 -10.49
C GLY A 386 -25.30 9.84 -10.46
N GLU A 387 -24.64 9.58 -11.58
CA GLU A 387 -23.19 9.44 -11.63
C GLU A 387 -22.49 10.81 -11.59
N THR A 388 -21.53 10.94 -10.68
CA THR A 388 -20.64 12.09 -10.57
C THR A 388 -19.21 11.65 -10.87
N ILE A 389 -18.81 11.70 -12.14
CA ILE A 389 -17.52 11.17 -12.63
C ILE A 389 -16.69 12.29 -13.27
N LEU A 390 -15.51 12.56 -12.73
CA LEU A 390 -14.50 13.39 -13.38
C LEU A 390 -13.75 12.55 -14.42
N TYR A 391 -13.59 13.08 -15.63
CA TYR A 391 -12.71 12.50 -16.65
C TYR A 391 -11.44 13.35 -16.67
N PHE A 392 -10.30 12.73 -16.33
CA PHE A 392 -9.02 13.39 -16.19
C PHE A 392 -7.97 12.82 -17.14
#